data_AF-A0ABD5Z6W4-F1
#
_entry.id   AF-A0ABD5Z6W4-F1
#
_cell.length_a   1.000
_cell.length_b   1.000
_cell.length_c   1.000
_cell.angle_alpha   90.00
_cell.angle_beta   90.00
_cell.angle_gamma   90.00
#
_symmetry.space_group_name_H-M   'P 1'
#
loop_
_entity.id
_entity.type
_entity.pdbx_description
1 polymer ?
#
loop_
_entity_poly.entity_id
_entity_poly.type
_entity_poly.pdbx_seq_one_letter_code
_entity_poly.pdbx_strand_id
1 'polypeptide(L)'
;MTDSVAAVVAAAERLEARRETVADPGEDALRELADALADVRAVLDRYEEDATGYGDFQRYVAFQDDLVATVEELPEDLPERETFEDLLPAFQKKTLSETDFEEARAALDEAEQTVEPLYELEDARERYDEARRQAAVRLTDLRERVDDLERLVDLGDADFDAPVERLREPVEAYNAAVRDAFDDFRASASARELLDFLDRAQTFPLVGFDEPPEALSDFVEDHEAGTETVSRLLELADFSHSKLGHYVDDPAALKRAVGGNRTYLAGLSADPLTVAWPPRPAEELRYRADELVSLVGRLVDRVDGDASTAVEHLRTVRDLTRDDDFERVRRAAVAREELTDEERERAAGDVEAELADARADLEELELLLDEYPPR
;
A
#
# COMPACT_ATOMS: atom_id res chain seq x y z
N MET A 1 19.72 16.82 -4.54
CA MET A 1 20.57 15.82 -3.85
C MET A 1 21.38 16.45 -2.76
N THR A 2 22.31 17.34 -3.10
CA THR A 2 23.23 17.99 -2.16
C THR A 2 22.54 18.64 -0.96
N ASP A 3 21.34 19.18 -1.15
CA ASP A 3 20.58 19.85 -0.08
C ASP A 3 20.05 18.86 0.98
N SER A 4 19.52 17.70 0.56
CA SER A 4 19.02 16.66 1.49
C SER A 4 20.17 16.00 2.26
N VAL A 5 21.28 15.73 1.58
CA VAL A 5 22.51 15.21 2.21
C VAL A 5 23.04 16.20 3.25
N ALA A 6 23.23 17.46 2.87
CA ALA A 6 23.74 18.49 3.76
C ALA A 6 22.82 18.72 4.98
N ALA A 7 21.50 18.67 4.78
CA ALA A 7 20.53 18.85 5.85
C ALA A 7 20.63 17.75 6.92
N VAL A 8 20.71 16.47 6.51
CA VAL A 8 20.84 15.35 7.46
C VAL A 8 22.15 15.42 8.21
N VAL A 9 23.27 15.64 7.51
CA VAL A 9 24.60 15.74 8.13
C VAL A 9 24.62 16.87 9.15
N ALA A 10 24.17 18.08 8.77
CA ALA A 10 24.16 19.23 9.68
C ALA A 10 23.23 19.02 10.89
N ALA A 11 22.08 18.37 10.71
CA ALA A 11 21.18 18.05 11.80
C ALA A 11 21.78 17.00 12.76
N ALA A 12 22.47 15.99 12.22
CA ALA A 12 23.15 14.97 13.00
C ALA A 12 24.31 15.54 13.82
N GLU A 13 25.15 16.39 13.22
CA GLU A 13 26.25 17.08 13.90
C GLU A 13 25.72 17.99 15.01
N ARG A 14 24.64 18.73 14.75
CA ARG A 14 23.99 19.57 15.78
C ARG A 14 23.43 18.73 16.92
N LEU A 15 22.74 17.63 16.62
CA LEU A 15 22.22 16.70 17.63
C LEU A 15 23.35 16.15 18.51
N GLU A 16 24.47 15.75 17.91
CA GLU A 16 25.63 15.26 18.66
C GLU A 16 26.22 16.34 19.56
N ALA A 17 26.38 17.57 19.06
CA ALA A 17 26.86 18.69 19.85
C ALA A 17 25.93 19.02 21.04
N ARG A 18 24.61 18.92 20.88
CA ARG A 18 23.65 19.13 21.98
C ARG A 18 23.67 18.02 23.00
N ARG A 19 23.89 16.77 22.58
CA ARG A 19 24.07 15.64 23.51
C ARG A 19 25.28 15.82 24.40
N GLU A 20 26.38 16.35 23.85
CA GLU A 20 27.59 16.62 24.63
C GLU A 20 27.35 17.69 25.70
N THR A 21 26.55 18.72 25.42
CA THR A 21 26.19 19.76 26.43
C THR A 21 25.37 19.19 27.59
N VAL A 22 24.49 18.22 27.31
CA VAL A 22 23.61 17.60 28.32
C VAL A 22 24.31 16.45 29.08
N ALA A 23 25.45 15.95 28.57
CA ALA A 23 26.13 14.80 29.15
C ALA A 23 26.68 15.04 30.56
N ASP A 24 27.15 16.25 30.87
CA ASP A 24 27.73 16.58 32.18
C ASP A 24 26.66 16.84 33.25
N PRO A 25 25.59 17.63 32.99
CA PRO A 25 24.47 17.76 33.93
C PRO A 25 23.65 16.47 34.08
N GLY A 26 23.57 15.66 33.03
CA GLY A 26 22.71 14.48 32.95
C GLY A 26 21.31 14.80 32.42
N GLU A 27 20.89 14.13 31.35
CA GLU A 27 19.59 14.36 30.69
C GLU A 27 18.41 14.11 31.63
N ASP A 28 18.48 13.07 32.47
CA ASP A 28 17.42 12.72 33.42
C ASP A 28 17.30 13.77 34.53
N ALA A 29 18.42 14.27 35.06
CA ALA A 29 18.42 15.32 36.08
C ALA A 29 17.85 16.65 35.55
N LEU A 30 18.13 16.99 34.28
CA LEU A 30 17.53 18.17 33.65
C LEU A 30 16.03 18.01 33.41
N ARG A 31 15.55 16.79 33.10
CA ARG A 31 14.12 16.51 32.98
C ARG A 31 13.42 16.62 34.32
N GLU A 32 13.99 16.05 35.37
CA GLU A 32 13.46 16.17 36.72
C GLU A 32 13.38 17.65 37.14
N LEU A 33 14.38 18.46 36.78
CA LEU A 33 14.32 19.92 37.02
C LEU A 33 13.23 20.59 36.20
N ALA A 34 13.06 20.24 34.93
CA ALA A 34 11.98 20.77 34.08
C ALA A 34 10.60 20.47 34.66
N ASP A 35 10.39 19.22 35.11
CA ASP A 35 9.15 18.78 35.74
C ASP A 35 8.90 19.54 37.06
N ALA A 36 9.94 19.67 37.91
CA ALA A 36 9.86 20.42 39.16
C ALA A 36 9.51 21.91 38.94
N LEU A 37 10.12 22.55 37.94
CA LEU A 37 9.81 23.93 37.53
C LEU A 37 8.34 24.05 37.10
N ALA A 38 7.86 23.11 36.29
CA ALA A 38 6.48 23.10 35.80
C ALA A 38 5.47 22.90 36.94
N ASP A 39 5.72 21.93 37.84
CA ASP A 39 4.85 21.63 38.96
C ASP A 39 4.73 22.80 39.94
N VAL A 40 5.86 23.43 40.30
CA VAL A 40 5.86 24.58 41.20
C VAL A 40 5.22 25.80 40.54
N ARG A 41 5.48 26.07 39.25
CA ARG A 41 4.77 27.13 38.51
C ARG A 41 3.26 26.89 38.49
N ALA A 42 2.82 25.64 38.29
CA ALA A 42 1.40 25.30 38.32
C ALA A 42 0.75 25.53 39.70
N VAL A 43 1.50 25.34 40.79
CA VAL A 43 1.04 25.71 42.14
C VAL A 43 0.93 27.23 42.27
N LEU A 44 1.94 28.00 41.85
CA LEU A 44 1.92 29.46 41.91
C LEU A 44 0.72 30.03 41.12
N ASP A 45 0.53 29.60 39.88
CA ASP A 45 -0.54 30.07 38.99
C ASP A 45 -1.93 29.73 39.53
N ARG A 46 -2.09 28.58 40.20
CA ARG A 46 -3.37 28.15 40.78
C ARG A 46 -3.85 29.08 41.91
N TYR A 47 -2.92 29.67 42.65
CA TYR A 47 -3.22 30.34 43.91
C TYR A 47 -3.00 31.86 43.91
N GLU A 48 -2.27 32.44 42.95
CA GLU A 48 -1.96 33.87 42.90
C GLU A 48 -3.20 34.78 43.03
N GLU A 49 -4.27 34.51 42.29
CA GLU A 49 -5.47 35.36 42.29
C GLU A 49 -6.21 35.34 43.64
N ASP A 50 -6.19 34.21 44.35
CA ASP A 50 -7.02 33.95 45.54
C ASP A 50 -6.25 34.06 46.86
N ALA A 51 -4.93 33.88 46.83
CA ALA A 51 -4.06 33.88 48.00
C ALA A 51 -3.40 35.24 48.28
N THR A 52 -3.60 36.23 47.41
CA THR A 52 -3.06 37.60 47.55
C THR A 52 -4.00 38.55 48.28
N GLY A 53 -3.45 39.58 48.92
CA GLY A 53 -4.18 40.61 49.68
C GLY A 53 -4.78 40.11 51.00
N TYR A 54 -5.90 40.72 51.45
CA TYR A 54 -6.69 40.22 52.59
C TYR A 54 -7.58 39.01 52.18
N GLY A 55 -7.06 38.17 51.28
CA GLY A 55 -7.77 37.08 50.61
C GLY A 55 -8.29 35.99 51.55
N ASP A 56 -8.83 34.94 50.95
CA ASP A 56 -9.36 33.79 51.69
C ASP A 56 -8.24 33.09 52.44
N PHE A 57 -8.23 33.21 53.77
CA PHE A 57 -7.23 32.56 54.62
C PHE A 57 -7.15 31.04 54.40
N GLN A 58 -8.26 30.39 54.03
CA GLN A 58 -8.25 28.97 53.69
C GLN A 58 -7.45 28.70 52.42
N ARG A 59 -7.52 29.59 51.42
CA ARG A 59 -6.74 29.50 50.18
C ARG A 59 -5.27 29.77 50.42
N TYR A 60 -4.94 30.71 51.31
CA TYR A 60 -3.54 30.92 51.75
C TYR A 60 -2.95 29.68 52.42
N VAL A 61 -3.69 29.04 53.33
CA VAL A 61 -3.23 27.79 53.98
C VAL A 61 -3.09 26.66 52.96
N ALA A 62 -4.06 26.50 52.05
CA ALA A 62 -3.99 25.49 51.00
C ALA A 62 -2.80 25.69 50.05
N PHE A 63 -2.49 26.93 49.69
CA PHE A 63 -1.29 27.27 48.91
C PHE A 63 -0.01 26.85 49.64
N GLN A 64 0.11 27.17 50.93
CA GLN A 64 1.28 26.79 51.73
C GLN A 64 1.43 25.27 51.82
N ASP A 65 0.33 24.55 52.07
CA ASP A 65 0.34 23.08 52.15
C ASP A 65 0.73 22.46 50.79
N ASP A 66 0.14 22.93 49.68
CA ASP A 66 0.44 22.44 48.33
C ASP A 66 1.90 22.74 47.92
N LEU A 67 2.39 23.95 48.23
CA LEU A 67 3.77 24.33 47.91
C LEU A 67 4.77 23.51 48.72
N VAL A 68 4.54 23.32 50.04
CA VAL A 68 5.39 22.46 50.88
C VAL A 68 5.39 21.04 50.37
N ALA A 69 4.21 20.46 50.10
CA ALA A 69 4.11 19.10 49.58
C ALA A 69 4.88 18.93 48.25
N THR A 70 4.72 19.89 47.34
CA THR A 70 5.40 19.85 46.03
C THR A 70 6.93 19.92 46.18
N VAL A 71 7.44 20.80 47.05
CA VAL A 71 8.90 20.95 47.26
C VAL A 71 9.50 19.78 48.05
N GLU A 72 8.77 19.20 49.01
CA GLU A 72 9.24 18.04 49.80
C GLU A 72 9.33 16.75 48.97
N GLU A 73 8.50 16.62 47.93
CA GLU A 73 8.51 15.47 47.02
C GLU A 73 9.66 15.50 45.99
N LEU A 74 10.39 16.63 45.87
CA LEU A 74 11.51 16.75 44.93
C LEU A 74 12.68 15.82 45.26
N PRO A 75 13.44 15.32 44.26
CA PRO A 75 14.65 14.53 44.46
C PRO A 75 15.74 15.27 45.25
N GLU A 76 16.45 14.61 46.16
CA GLU A 76 17.50 15.22 47.00
C GLU A 76 18.69 15.75 46.19
N ASP A 77 18.97 15.15 45.04
CA ASP A 77 20.04 15.47 44.11
C ASP A 77 19.59 16.34 42.92
N LEU A 78 18.36 16.87 42.98
CA LEU A 78 17.82 17.75 41.94
C LEU A 78 18.73 18.99 41.74
N PRO A 79 19.15 19.31 40.51
CA PRO A 79 19.84 20.55 40.22
C PRO A 79 18.99 21.76 40.63
N GLU A 80 19.60 22.84 41.13
CA GLU A 80 18.88 24.04 41.61
C GLU A 80 17.82 23.78 42.71
N ARG A 81 17.87 22.63 43.43
CA ARG A 81 16.93 22.31 44.52
C ARG A 81 16.77 23.45 45.53
N GLU A 82 17.88 24.12 45.85
CA GLU A 82 17.91 25.26 46.79
C GLU A 82 16.94 26.37 46.37
N THR A 83 16.80 26.65 45.07
CA THR A 83 15.87 27.67 44.55
C THR A 83 14.42 27.35 44.93
N PHE A 84 14.01 26.07 44.92
CA PHE A 84 12.67 25.65 45.33
C PHE A 84 12.48 25.72 46.85
N GLU A 85 13.48 25.29 47.60
CA GLU A 85 13.46 25.33 49.06
C GLU A 85 13.39 26.78 49.59
N ASP A 86 14.05 27.72 48.92
CA ASP A 86 14.05 29.14 49.27
C ASP A 86 12.70 29.84 49.04
N LEU A 87 11.81 29.25 48.23
CA LEU A 87 10.42 29.75 48.09
C LEU A 87 9.62 29.56 49.38
N LEU A 88 9.82 28.44 50.10
CA LEU A 88 9.07 28.13 51.32
C LEU A 88 9.17 29.26 52.37
N PRO A 89 10.36 29.73 52.79
CA PRO A 89 10.48 30.85 53.70
C PRO A 89 10.05 32.19 53.07
N ALA A 90 10.20 32.37 51.74
CA ALA A 90 9.80 33.61 51.07
C ALA A 90 8.28 33.87 51.15
N PHE A 91 7.47 32.80 51.16
CA PHE A 91 6.02 32.87 51.29
C PHE A 91 5.50 32.81 52.75
N GLN A 92 6.36 32.69 53.76
CA GLN A 92 5.99 32.74 55.19
C GLN A 92 5.74 34.18 55.68
N LYS A 93 4.79 34.87 55.03
CA LYS A 93 4.38 36.25 55.32
C LYS A 93 2.94 36.28 55.83
N LYS A 94 2.60 37.30 56.63
CA LYS A 94 1.22 37.49 57.15
C LYS A 94 0.20 37.80 56.06
N THR A 95 0.66 38.28 54.92
CA THR A 95 -0.15 38.70 53.77
C THR A 95 0.74 38.57 52.55
N LEU A 96 0.25 37.90 51.50
CA LEU A 96 0.95 37.78 50.23
C LEU A 96 0.46 38.88 49.26
N SER A 97 1.35 39.27 48.37
CA SER A 97 1.09 40.21 47.29
C SER A 97 1.41 39.57 45.95
N GLU A 98 0.84 40.09 44.87
CA GLU A 98 1.18 39.67 43.49
C GLU A 98 2.69 39.77 43.26
N THR A 99 3.35 40.80 43.81
CA THR A 99 4.81 40.96 43.75
C THR A 99 5.57 39.79 44.39
N ASP A 100 5.05 39.15 45.44
CA ASP A 100 5.70 37.97 46.02
C ASP A 100 5.67 36.78 45.05
N PHE A 101 4.59 36.64 44.27
CA PHE A 101 4.49 35.62 43.22
C PHE A 101 5.37 35.96 42.01
N GLU A 102 5.44 37.23 41.61
CA GLU A 102 6.36 37.70 40.57
C GLU A 102 7.83 37.43 40.92
N GLU A 103 8.24 37.71 42.18
CA GLU A 103 9.59 37.43 42.67
C GLU A 103 9.90 35.93 42.67
N ALA A 104 8.94 35.09 43.08
CA ALA A 104 9.08 33.63 43.02
C ALA A 104 9.24 33.13 41.58
N ARG A 105 8.42 33.63 40.64
CA ARG A 105 8.56 33.29 39.22
C ARG A 105 9.91 33.72 38.66
N ALA A 106 10.40 34.91 38.99
CA ALA A 106 11.71 35.38 38.55
C ALA A 106 12.85 34.49 39.07
N ALA A 107 12.75 33.95 40.28
CA ALA A 107 13.73 32.98 40.80
C ALA A 107 13.68 31.65 40.03
N LEU A 108 12.48 31.17 39.70
CA LEU A 108 12.30 29.96 38.88
C LEU A 108 12.77 30.16 37.43
N ASP A 109 12.62 31.36 36.86
CA ASP A 109 13.12 31.71 35.52
C ASP A 109 14.66 31.64 35.45
N GLU A 110 15.35 31.92 36.56
CA GLU A 110 16.81 31.77 36.64
C GLU A 110 17.20 30.29 36.65
N ALA A 111 16.50 29.45 37.43
CA ALA A 111 16.71 28.00 37.44
C ALA A 111 16.34 27.32 36.10
N GLU A 112 15.38 27.87 35.35
CA GLU A 112 15.00 27.38 34.01
C GLU A 112 16.17 27.47 33.00
N GLN A 113 17.11 28.40 33.18
CA GLN A 113 18.30 28.48 32.32
C GLN A 113 19.17 27.22 32.39
N THR A 114 19.11 26.47 33.50
CA THR A 114 19.79 25.18 33.64
C THR A 114 19.16 24.09 32.79
N VAL A 115 17.86 24.20 32.48
CA VAL A 115 17.11 23.24 31.63
C VAL A 115 17.26 23.55 30.14
N GLU A 116 17.61 24.78 29.75
CA GLU A 116 17.73 25.18 28.34
C GLU A 116 18.51 24.17 27.45
N PRO A 117 19.66 23.58 27.88
CA PRO A 117 20.36 22.57 27.09
C PRO A 117 19.50 21.34 26.73
N LEU A 118 18.57 20.94 27.61
CA LEU A 118 17.62 19.83 27.35
C LEU A 118 16.66 20.20 26.22
N TYR A 119 16.06 21.39 26.27
CA TYR A 119 15.15 21.85 25.21
C TYR A 119 15.87 22.00 23.87
N GLU A 120 17.11 22.52 23.88
CA GLU A 120 17.93 22.58 22.67
C GLU A 120 18.28 21.19 22.11
N LEU A 121 18.45 20.19 22.97
CA LEU A 121 18.68 18.80 22.58
C LEU A 121 17.43 18.17 21.97
N GLU A 122 16.26 18.38 22.55
CA GLU A 122 14.98 17.89 22.03
C GLU A 122 14.67 18.50 20.66
N ASP A 123 14.82 19.81 20.51
CA ASP A 123 14.67 20.52 19.25
C ASP A 123 15.71 20.07 18.20
N ALA A 124 16.95 19.77 18.61
CA ALA A 124 17.93 19.16 17.71
C ALA A 124 17.54 17.74 17.26
N ARG A 125 16.93 16.95 18.14
CA ARG A 125 16.42 15.61 17.82
C ARG A 125 15.28 15.68 16.83
N GLU A 126 14.31 16.55 17.05
CA GLU A 126 13.18 16.75 16.13
C GLU A 126 13.67 17.17 14.73
N ARG A 127 14.64 18.08 14.65
CA ARG A 127 15.23 18.49 13.37
C ARG A 127 15.96 17.36 12.66
N TYR A 128 16.68 16.51 13.40
CA TYR A 128 17.33 15.34 12.82
C TYR A 128 16.30 14.37 12.25
N ASP A 129 15.25 14.06 13.03
CA ASP A 129 14.19 13.14 12.61
C ASP A 129 13.46 13.68 11.37
N GLU A 130 13.18 14.98 11.31
CA GLU A 130 12.55 15.61 10.16
C GLU A 130 13.47 15.62 8.93
N ALA A 131 14.75 16.00 9.07
CA ALA A 131 15.70 15.96 7.95
C ALA A 131 15.83 14.54 7.39
N ARG A 132 15.93 13.54 8.28
CA ARG A 132 16.00 12.12 7.90
C ARG A 132 14.71 11.66 7.21
N ARG A 133 13.54 12.05 7.71
CA ARG A 133 12.25 11.74 7.09
C ARG A 133 12.16 12.30 5.68
N GLN A 134 12.57 13.55 5.47
CA GLN A 134 12.58 14.17 4.14
C GLN A 134 13.53 13.45 3.18
N ALA A 135 14.72 13.04 3.66
CA ALA A 135 15.63 12.21 2.88
C ALA A 135 15.02 10.85 2.53
N ALA A 136 14.31 10.20 3.46
CA ALA A 136 13.64 8.92 3.20
C ALA A 136 12.48 9.03 2.19
N VAL A 137 11.71 10.12 2.21
CA VAL A 137 10.68 10.39 1.18
C VAL A 137 11.34 10.54 -0.18
N ARG A 138 12.37 11.38 -0.27
CA ARG A 138 13.13 11.57 -1.51
C ARG A 138 13.76 10.28 -2.04
N LEU A 139 14.21 9.40 -1.16
CA LEU A 139 14.72 8.09 -1.53
C LEU A 139 13.65 7.24 -2.24
N THR A 140 12.42 7.28 -1.75
CA THR A 140 11.29 6.58 -2.37
C THR A 140 11.00 7.17 -3.75
N ASP A 141 10.92 8.50 -3.86
CA ASP A 141 10.69 9.20 -5.13
C ASP A 141 11.79 8.87 -6.17
N LEU A 142 13.05 8.76 -5.72
CA LEU A 142 14.17 8.37 -6.58
C LEU A 142 14.08 6.93 -7.07
N ARG A 143 13.64 5.99 -6.22
CA ARG A 143 13.43 4.59 -6.65
C ARG A 143 12.35 4.51 -7.72
N GLU A 144 11.21 5.16 -7.51
CA GLU A 144 10.14 5.21 -8.51
C GLU A 144 10.63 5.83 -9.81
N ARG A 145 11.41 6.92 -9.73
CA ARG A 145 12.01 7.55 -10.90
C ARG A 145 13.00 6.65 -11.63
N VAL A 146 13.84 5.91 -10.90
CA VAL A 146 14.79 4.95 -11.49
C VAL A 146 14.01 3.85 -12.22
N ASP A 147 12.98 3.27 -11.59
CA ASP A 147 12.13 2.25 -12.21
C ASP A 147 11.46 2.77 -13.50
N ASP A 148 10.96 4.01 -13.49
CA ASP A 148 10.38 4.65 -14.66
C ASP A 148 11.40 4.87 -15.80
N LEU A 149 12.60 5.34 -15.48
CA LEU A 149 13.67 5.56 -16.46
C LEU A 149 14.20 4.24 -17.01
N GLU A 150 14.31 3.20 -16.18
CA GLU A 150 14.68 1.84 -16.61
C GLU A 150 13.66 1.28 -17.61
N ARG A 151 12.36 1.43 -17.32
CA ARG A 151 11.28 1.07 -18.25
C ARG A 151 11.43 1.82 -19.57
N LEU A 152 11.67 3.13 -19.53
CA LEU A 152 11.83 3.94 -20.75
C LEU A 152 13.04 3.52 -21.59
N VAL A 153 14.15 3.16 -20.97
CA VAL A 153 15.34 2.65 -21.69
C VAL A 153 15.04 1.29 -22.33
N ASP A 154 14.49 0.33 -21.58
CA ASP A 154 14.21 -1.02 -22.10
C ASP A 154 13.21 -1.01 -23.27
N LEU A 155 12.16 -0.19 -23.17
CA LEU A 155 11.14 -0.07 -24.21
C LEU A 155 11.53 0.90 -25.33
N GLY A 156 12.40 1.87 -25.06
CA GLY A 156 12.89 2.86 -26.02
C GLY A 156 13.70 2.25 -27.16
N ASP A 157 14.43 1.18 -26.88
CA ASP A 157 15.21 0.41 -27.86
C ASP A 157 14.34 -0.48 -28.77
N ALA A 158 13.02 -0.50 -28.56
CA ALA A 158 12.11 -1.29 -29.37
C ALA A 158 12.04 -0.76 -30.82
N ASP A 159 11.91 -1.70 -31.76
CA ASP A 159 11.71 -1.35 -33.16
C ASP A 159 10.26 -0.89 -33.39
N PHE A 160 10.01 0.41 -33.20
CA PHE A 160 8.67 0.98 -33.37
C PHE A 160 8.13 0.86 -34.79
N ASP A 161 8.93 0.53 -35.80
CA ASP A 161 8.49 0.29 -37.19
C ASP A 161 8.15 -1.19 -37.46
N ALA A 162 8.32 -2.07 -36.47
CA ALA A 162 7.99 -3.48 -36.62
C ALA A 162 6.51 -3.68 -36.99
N PRO A 163 6.19 -4.68 -37.83
CA PRO A 163 4.84 -4.91 -38.33
C PRO A 163 3.95 -5.59 -37.28
N VAL A 164 3.60 -4.86 -36.21
CA VAL A 164 2.81 -5.34 -35.06
C VAL A 164 1.49 -6.00 -35.48
N GLU A 165 0.87 -5.54 -36.56
CA GLU A 165 -0.38 -6.12 -37.08
C GLU A 165 -0.25 -7.60 -37.48
N ARG A 166 0.95 -8.07 -37.88
CA ARG A 166 1.18 -9.50 -38.15
C ARG A 166 0.97 -10.38 -36.94
N LEU A 167 1.07 -9.81 -35.74
CA LEU A 167 0.83 -10.48 -34.47
C LEU A 167 -0.54 -10.12 -33.88
N ARG A 168 -0.97 -8.85 -34.03
CA ARG A 168 -2.25 -8.36 -33.52
C ARG A 168 -3.44 -9.04 -34.20
N GLU A 169 -3.47 -9.05 -35.53
CA GLU A 169 -4.61 -9.55 -36.28
C GLU A 169 -4.90 -11.04 -35.96
N PRO A 170 -3.92 -11.96 -35.92
CA PRO A 170 -4.19 -13.35 -35.56
C PRO A 170 -4.64 -13.55 -34.10
N VAL A 171 -4.11 -12.76 -33.17
CA VAL A 171 -4.52 -12.82 -31.74
C VAL A 171 -5.95 -12.30 -31.58
N GLU A 172 -6.29 -11.18 -32.20
CA GLU A 172 -7.65 -10.63 -32.15
C GLU A 172 -8.66 -11.56 -32.85
N ALA A 173 -8.31 -12.13 -34.01
CA ALA A 173 -9.15 -13.10 -34.71
C ALA A 173 -9.40 -14.35 -33.88
N TYR A 174 -8.36 -14.90 -33.24
CA TYR A 174 -8.51 -16.02 -32.30
C TYR A 174 -9.41 -15.64 -31.12
N ASN A 175 -9.14 -14.52 -30.46
CA ASN A 175 -9.86 -14.09 -29.27
C ASN A 175 -11.34 -13.80 -29.56
N ALA A 176 -11.66 -13.28 -30.74
CA ALA A 176 -13.04 -13.11 -31.18
C ALA A 176 -13.70 -14.49 -31.40
N ALA A 177 -13.07 -15.37 -32.18
CA ALA A 177 -13.63 -16.68 -32.51
C ALA A 177 -13.85 -17.57 -31.26
N VAL A 178 -12.94 -17.55 -30.29
CA VAL A 178 -13.08 -18.35 -29.06
C VAL A 178 -14.15 -17.79 -28.11
N ARG A 179 -14.35 -16.46 -28.09
CA ARG A 179 -15.44 -15.84 -27.34
C ARG A 179 -16.78 -16.23 -27.92
N ASP A 180 -16.94 -16.10 -29.24
CA ASP A 180 -18.17 -16.49 -29.94
C ASP A 180 -18.47 -17.98 -29.71
N ALA A 181 -17.47 -18.86 -29.85
CA ALA A 181 -17.63 -20.29 -29.61
C ALA A 181 -18.02 -20.63 -28.17
N PHE A 182 -17.45 -19.94 -27.17
CA PHE A 182 -17.79 -20.15 -25.77
C PHE A 182 -19.18 -19.61 -25.43
N ASP A 183 -19.56 -18.46 -25.97
CA ASP A 183 -20.89 -17.88 -25.77
C ASP A 183 -21.97 -18.77 -26.39
N ASP A 184 -21.72 -19.30 -27.59
CA ASP A 184 -22.59 -20.29 -28.24
C ASP A 184 -22.69 -21.58 -27.40
N PHE A 185 -21.56 -22.08 -26.90
CA PHE A 185 -21.53 -23.24 -26.00
C PHE A 185 -22.34 -22.98 -24.72
N ARG A 186 -22.14 -21.84 -24.06
CA ARG A 186 -22.87 -21.45 -22.85
C ARG A 186 -24.37 -21.29 -23.10
N ALA A 187 -24.76 -20.82 -24.29
CA ALA A 187 -26.15 -20.58 -24.65
C ALA A 187 -26.90 -21.87 -25.03
N SER A 188 -26.21 -22.86 -25.58
CA SER A 188 -26.82 -24.07 -26.16
C SER A 188 -26.60 -25.34 -25.33
N ALA A 189 -25.44 -25.50 -24.70
CA ALA A 189 -25.11 -26.70 -23.95
C ALA A 189 -25.82 -26.79 -22.61
N SER A 190 -26.00 -28.01 -22.14
CA SER A 190 -26.51 -28.26 -20.80
C SER A 190 -25.52 -27.78 -19.74
N ALA A 191 -26.02 -27.38 -18.58
CA ALA A 191 -25.17 -27.01 -17.44
C ALA A 191 -24.22 -28.15 -17.05
N ARG A 192 -24.67 -29.41 -17.19
CA ARG A 192 -23.82 -30.60 -16.99
C ARG A 192 -22.64 -30.62 -17.96
N GLU A 193 -22.86 -30.41 -19.25
CA GLU A 193 -21.79 -30.39 -20.25
C GLU A 193 -20.81 -29.22 -20.05
N LEU A 194 -21.33 -28.05 -19.66
CA LEU A 194 -20.49 -26.89 -19.37
C LEU A 194 -19.61 -27.13 -18.13
N LEU A 195 -20.18 -27.62 -17.03
CA LEU A 195 -19.39 -27.89 -15.82
C LEU A 195 -18.39 -29.04 -16.02
N ASP A 196 -18.75 -30.07 -16.78
CA ASP A 196 -17.82 -31.14 -17.21
C ASP A 196 -16.70 -30.62 -18.12
N PHE A 197 -16.95 -29.58 -18.93
CA PHE A 197 -15.88 -28.89 -19.65
C PHE A 197 -14.94 -28.13 -18.71
N LEU A 198 -15.49 -27.41 -17.72
CA LEU A 198 -14.71 -26.62 -16.75
C LEU A 198 -13.88 -27.50 -15.80
N ASP A 199 -14.44 -28.63 -15.36
CA ASP A 199 -13.71 -29.65 -14.59
C ASP A 199 -12.52 -30.18 -15.39
N ARG A 200 -12.73 -30.52 -16.68
CA ARG A 200 -11.62 -30.94 -17.55
C ARG A 200 -10.59 -29.84 -17.78
N ALA A 201 -11.03 -28.57 -17.81
CA ALA A 201 -10.11 -27.45 -17.93
C ALA A 201 -9.10 -27.39 -16.77
N GLN A 202 -9.44 -27.93 -15.58
CA GLN A 202 -8.52 -28.00 -14.43
C GLN A 202 -7.27 -28.86 -14.69
N THR A 203 -7.28 -29.74 -15.71
CA THR A 203 -6.08 -30.51 -16.10
C THR A 203 -5.06 -29.67 -16.89
N PHE A 204 -5.43 -28.44 -17.29
CA PHE A 204 -4.62 -27.52 -18.08
C PHE A 204 -4.19 -26.34 -17.20
N PRO A 205 -3.04 -26.44 -16.50
CA PRO A 205 -2.64 -25.46 -15.49
C PRO A 205 -2.40 -24.05 -16.03
N LEU A 206 -2.21 -23.88 -17.34
CA LEU A 206 -2.05 -22.58 -17.97
C LEU A 206 -3.38 -21.96 -18.38
N VAL A 207 -4.51 -22.65 -18.21
CA VAL A 207 -5.86 -22.13 -18.45
C VAL A 207 -6.56 -21.88 -17.12
N GLY A 208 -6.65 -20.62 -16.72
CA GLY A 208 -7.11 -20.21 -15.38
C GLY A 208 -8.63 -20.18 -15.19
N PHE A 209 -9.34 -21.29 -15.42
CA PHE A 209 -10.74 -21.39 -15.00
C PHE A 209 -10.83 -21.71 -13.51
N ASP A 210 -11.74 -21.04 -12.80
CA ASP A 210 -12.08 -21.40 -11.43
C ASP A 210 -12.73 -22.79 -11.36
N GLU A 211 -12.43 -23.52 -10.29
CA GLU A 211 -13.00 -24.85 -10.05
C GLU A 211 -14.52 -24.75 -9.80
N PRO A 212 -15.34 -25.58 -10.47
CA PRO A 212 -16.77 -25.66 -10.19
C PRO A 212 -17.06 -26.02 -8.72
N PRO A 213 -17.94 -25.28 -8.01
CA PRO A 213 -18.34 -25.66 -6.66
C PRO A 213 -18.95 -27.06 -6.61
N GLU A 214 -18.46 -27.92 -5.73
CA GLU A 214 -18.88 -29.34 -5.61
C GLU A 214 -20.40 -29.49 -5.53
N ALA A 215 -21.06 -28.70 -4.67
CA ALA A 215 -22.52 -28.73 -4.52
C ALA A 215 -23.30 -28.37 -5.80
N LEU A 216 -22.69 -27.63 -6.72
CA LEU A 216 -23.27 -27.31 -8.02
C LEU A 216 -23.03 -28.45 -9.03
N SER A 217 -21.82 -29.04 -9.03
CA SER A 217 -21.48 -30.21 -9.85
C SER A 217 -22.37 -31.41 -9.50
N ASP A 218 -22.49 -31.75 -8.22
CA ASP A 218 -23.37 -32.83 -7.73
C ASP A 218 -24.82 -32.60 -8.18
N PHE A 219 -25.29 -31.36 -8.07
CA PHE A 219 -26.66 -31.02 -8.44
C PHE A 219 -26.94 -31.25 -9.93
N VAL A 220 -26.06 -30.79 -10.83
CA VAL A 220 -26.29 -30.93 -12.28
C VAL A 220 -26.13 -32.38 -12.74
N GLU A 221 -25.34 -33.19 -12.05
CA GLU A 221 -25.18 -34.62 -12.35
C GLU A 221 -26.41 -35.42 -11.93
N ASP A 222 -26.90 -35.19 -10.71
CA ASP A 222 -27.97 -36.00 -10.14
C ASP A 222 -29.39 -35.59 -10.59
N HIS A 223 -29.58 -34.36 -11.06
CA HIS A 223 -30.91 -33.82 -11.35
C HIS A 223 -31.13 -33.60 -12.86
N GLU A 224 -32.35 -33.85 -13.34
CA GLU A 224 -32.75 -33.59 -14.73
C GLU A 224 -32.61 -32.11 -15.09
N ALA A 225 -32.78 -31.21 -14.12
CA ALA A 225 -32.52 -29.78 -14.29
C ALA A 225 -31.09 -29.48 -14.77
N GLY A 226 -30.11 -30.35 -14.52
CA GLY A 226 -28.75 -30.21 -15.06
C GLY A 226 -28.65 -30.36 -16.58
N THR A 227 -29.70 -30.86 -17.25
CA THR A 227 -29.81 -30.89 -18.72
C THR A 227 -30.26 -29.55 -19.32
N GLU A 228 -30.74 -28.63 -18.49
CA GLU A 228 -31.05 -27.26 -18.89
C GLU A 228 -29.79 -26.42 -19.05
N THR A 229 -29.86 -25.34 -19.83
CA THR A 229 -28.73 -24.40 -20.00
C THR A 229 -28.48 -23.60 -18.73
N VAL A 230 -27.27 -23.02 -18.57
CA VAL A 230 -26.95 -22.16 -17.42
C VAL A 230 -27.91 -20.98 -17.31
N SER A 231 -28.23 -20.33 -18.42
CA SER A 231 -29.20 -19.23 -18.46
C SER A 231 -30.57 -19.66 -17.96
N ARG A 232 -31.01 -20.86 -18.33
CA ARG A 232 -32.29 -21.43 -17.87
C ARG A 232 -32.25 -21.79 -16.38
N LEU A 233 -31.17 -22.37 -15.88
CA LEU A 233 -30.99 -22.63 -14.45
C LEU A 233 -31.02 -21.34 -13.63
N LEU A 234 -30.35 -20.28 -14.09
CA LEU A 234 -30.38 -18.97 -13.44
C LEU A 234 -31.79 -18.36 -13.43
N GLU A 235 -32.55 -18.51 -14.52
CA GLU A 235 -33.96 -18.08 -14.57
C GLU A 235 -34.83 -18.87 -13.58
N LEU A 236 -34.67 -20.19 -13.54
CA LEU A 236 -35.36 -21.05 -12.57
C LEU A 236 -35.01 -20.66 -11.13
N ALA A 237 -33.74 -20.34 -10.86
CA ALA A 237 -33.29 -19.89 -9.56
C ALA A 237 -33.94 -18.58 -9.10
N ASP A 238 -34.51 -17.77 -10.00
CA ASP A 238 -35.29 -16.56 -9.66
C ASP A 238 -36.75 -16.86 -9.32
N PHE A 239 -37.26 -18.05 -9.63
CA PHE A 239 -38.64 -18.41 -9.32
C PHE A 239 -38.85 -18.65 -7.83
N SER A 240 -40.08 -18.43 -7.36
CA SER A 240 -40.46 -18.78 -5.99
C SER A 240 -40.50 -20.31 -5.83
N HIS A 241 -40.34 -20.80 -4.60
CA HIS A 241 -40.35 -22.24 -4.31
C HIS A 241 -41.64 -22.93 -4.80
N SER A 242 -42.80 -22.28 -4.64
CA SER A 242 -44.09 -22.80 -5.13
C SER A 242 -44.15 -22.84 -6.66
N LYS A 243 -43.48 -21.92 -7.36
CA LYS A 243 -43.43 -21.89 -8.83
C LYS A 243 -42.46 -22.94 -9.36
N LEU A 244 -41.34 -23.16 -8.67
CA LEU A 244 -40.33 -24.17 -9.02
C LEU A 244 -40.86 -25.60 -8.98
N GLY A 245 -41.77 -25.94 -8.05
CA GLY A 245 -42.37 -27.28 -7.97
C GLY A 245 -43.19 -27.69 -9.20
N HIS A 246 -43.37 -26.79 -10.19
CA HIS A 246 -43.96 -27.12 -11.49
C HIS A 246 -42.93 -27.40 -12.59
N TYR A 247 -41.66 -27.09 -12.35
CA TYR A 247 -40.59 -27.17 -13.35
C TYR A 247 -39.49 -28.16 -12.96
N VAL A 248 -39.27 -28.38 -11.66
CA VAL A 248 -38.21 -29.27 -11.15
C VAL A 248 -38.72 -30.14 -10.01
N ASP A 249 -38.17 -31.34 -9.90
CA ASP A 249 -38.56 -32.33 -8.89
C ASP A 249 -38.14 -31.94 -7.47
N ASP A 250 -36.99 -31.26 -7.32
CA ASP A 250 -36.51 -30.75 -6.04
C ASP A 250 -36.20 -29.23 -6.10
N PRO A 251 -37.22 -28.38 -5.83
CA PRO A 251 -37.05 -26.93 -5.76
C PRO A 251 -36.05 -26.45 -4.70
N ALA A 252 -35.89 -27.20 -3.60
CA ALA A 252 -35.02 -26.81 -2.49
C ALA A 252 -33.54 -27.08 -2.83
N ALA A 253 -33.26 -28.21 -3.49
CA ALA A 253 -31.95 -28.53 -4.02
C ALA A 253 -31.50 -27.48 -5.06
N LEU A 254 -32.37 -27.12 -6.03
CA LEU A 254 -32.05 -26.10 -7.04
C LEU A 254 -31.73 -24.75 -6.40
N LYS A 255 -32.54 -24.29 -5.44
CA LYS A 255 -32.29 -23.01 -4.75
C LYS A 255 -30.97 -23.00 -3.99
N ARG A 256 -30.59 -24.12 -3.36
CA ARG A 256 -29.33 -24.23 -2.62
C ARG A 256 -28.13 -24.24 -3.58
N ALA A 257 -28.17 -25.10 -4.59
CA ALA A 257 -27.05 -25.33 -5.51
C ALA A 257 -26.89 -24.19 -6.53
N VAL A 258 -27.96 -23.82 -7.24
CA VAL A 258 -27.91 -22.79 -8.29
C VAL A 258 -28.03 -21.39 -7.68
N GLY A 259 -28.96 -21.20 -6.74
CA GLY A 259 -29.14 -19.90 -6.08
C GLY A 259 -27.93 -19.49 -5.23
N GLY A 260 -27.28 -20.44 -4.56
CA GLY A 260 -26.06 -20.20 -3.79
C GLY A 260 -24.82 -19.91 -4.64
N ASN A 261 -24.78 -20.39 -5.89
CA ASN A 261 -23.65 -20.24 -6.80
C ASN A 261 -23.95 -19.33 -8.01
N ARG A 262 -24.92 -18.41 -7.87
CA ARG A 262 -25.33 -17.50 -8.96
C ARG A 262 -24.17 -16.68 -9.51
N THR A 263 -23.33 -16.12 -8.63
CA THR A 263 -22.20 -15.27 -9.04
C THR A 263 -21.21 -16.06 -9.89
N TYR A 264 -20.89 -17.29 -9.48
CA TYR A 264 -20.04 -18.20 -10.26
C TYR A 264 -20.62 -18.44 -11.66
N LEU A 265 -21.86 -18.94 -11.73
CA LEU A 265 -22.52 -19.23 -13.00
C LEU A 265 -22.71 -18.01 -13.92
N ALA A 266 -22.95 -16.84 -13.34
CA ALA A 266 -23.10 -15.59 -14.08
C ALA A 266 -21.75 -15.08 -14.64
N GLY A 267 -20.66 -15.26 -13.88
CA GLY A 267 -19.32 -14.79 -14.20
C GLY A 267 -18.54 -15.65 -15.20
N LEU A 268 -19.02 -16.85 -15.55
CA LEU A 268 -18.35 -17.70 -16.55
C LEU A 268 -18.20 -16.98 -17.89
N SER A 269 -16.97 -16.82 -18.36
CA SER A 269 -16.64 -16.18 -19.65
C SER A 269 -15.56 -16.97 -20.38
N ALA A 270 -15.29 -16.58 -21.63
CA ALA A 270 -14.20 -17.14 -22.41
C ALA A 270 -12.82 -16.58 -22.02
N ASP A 271 -12.72 -15.65 -21.06
CA ASP A 271 -11.48 -14.91 -20.79
C ASP A 271 -10.27 -15.83 -20.51
N PRO A 272 -10.39 -16.93 -19.74
CA PRO A 272 -9.29 -17.87 -19.55
C PRO A 272 -8.80 -18.55 -20.83
N LEU A 273 -9.64 -18.63 -21.86
CA LEU A 273 -9.31 -19.19 -23.18
C LEU A 273 -8.61 -18.18 -24.11
N THR A 274 -8.63 -16.89 -23.79
CA THR A 274 -8.04 -15.86 -24.64
C THR A 274 -6.51 -15.77 -24.50
N VAL A 275 -5.88 -15.17 -25.50
CA VAL A 275 -4.48 -14.75 -25.48
C VAL A 275 -4.40 -13.26 -25.15
N ALA A 276 -3.63 -12.91 -24.12
CA ALA A 276 -3.44 -11.51 -23.73
C ALA A 276 -2.73 -10.69 -24.82
N TRP A 277 -3.00 -9.39 -24.83
CA TRP A 277 -2.34 -8.42 -25.70
C TRP A 277 -1.64 -7.34 -24.86
N PRO A 278 -0.38 -6.99 -25.15
CA PRO A 278 0.57 -7.72 -25.99
C PRO A 278 0.81 -9.16 -25.50
N PRO A 279 1.18 -10.10 -26.39
CA PRO A 279 1.38 -11.48 -26.00
C PRO A 279 2.58 -11.66 -25.07
N ARG A 280 2.55 -12.74 -24.28
CA ARG A 280 3.66 -13.23 -23.46
C ARG A 280 4.85 -13.65 -24.35
N PRO A 281 6.06 -13.80 -23.77
CA PRO A 281 7.23 -14.30 -24.51
C PRO A 281 6.93 -15.59 -25.26
N ALA A 282 7.66 -15.83 -26.36
CA ALA A 282 7.37 -16.89 -27.32
C ALA A 282 7.22 -18.27 -26.67
N GLU A 283 8.11 -18.60 -25.73
CA GLU A 283 8.10 -19.88 -25.02
C GLU A 283 6.84 -20.04 -24.16
N GLU A 284 6.51 -19.04 -23.34
CA GLU A 284 5.31 -19.04 -22.50
C GLU A 284 4.03 -19.13 -23.33
N LEU A 285 3.93 -18.31 -24.38
CA LEU A 285 2.77 -18.31 -25.28
C LEU A 285 2.64 -19.65 -25.99
N ARG A 286 3.75 -20.29 -26.38
CA ARG A 286 3.73 -21.58 -27.05
C ARG A 286 3.16 -22.69 -26.16
N TYR A 287 3.64 -22.80 -24.92
CA TYR A 287 3.11 -23.79 -23.98
C TYR A 287 1.63 -23.55 -23.68
N ARG A 288 1.25 -22.28 -23.44
CA ARG A 288 -0.15 -21.92 -23.24
C ARG A 288 -1.00 -22.25 -24.46
N ALA A 289 -0.52 -21.96 -25.67
CA ALA A 289 -1.23 -22.26 -26.91
C ALA A 289 -1.40 -23.77 -27.13
N ASP A 290 -0.46 -24.62 -26.75
CA ASP A 290 -0.61 -26.08 -26.86
C ASP A 290 -1.71 -26.63 -25.93
N GLU A 291 -1.83 -26.09 -24.72
CA GLU A 291 -2.95 -26.39 -23.82
C GLU A 291 -4.29 -25.88 -24.38
N LEU A 292 -4.31 -24.62 -24.84
CA LEU A 292 -5.50 -24.01 -25.44
C LEU A 292 -5.96 -24.77 -26.69
N VAL A 293 -5.06 -25.25 -27.56
CA VAL A 293 -5.44 -26.04 -28.75
C VAL A 293 -6.20 -27.31 -28.34
N SER A 294 -5.74 -27.95 -27.26
CA SER A 294 -6.36 -29.16 -26.74
C SER A 294 -7.74 -28.90 -26.15
N LEU A 295 -7.91 -27.80 -25.42
CA LEU A 295 -9.17 -27.45 -24.76
C LEU A 295 -10.18 -26.84 -25.73
N VAL A 296 -9.75 -25.90 -26.57
CA VAL A 296 -10.58 -25.26 -27.61
C VAL A 296 -11.02 -26.29 -28.64
N GLY A 297 -10.17 -27.26 -29.01
CA GLY A 297 -10.60 -28.37 -29.87
C GLY A 297 -11.82 -29.10 -29.31
N ARG A 298 -11.85 -29.36 -28.00
CA ARG A 298 -13.00 -29.99 -27.33
C ARG A 298 -14.22 -29.06 -27.23
N LEU A 299 -14.01 -27.76 -27.13
CA LEU A 299 -15.10 -26.78 -27.14
C LEU A 299 -15.78 -26.78 -28.51
N VAL A 300 -14.98 -26.70 -29.57
CA VAL A 300 -15.44 -26.71 -30.97
C VAL A 300 -16.20 -28.00 -31.30
N ASP A 301 -15.77 -29.15 -30.80
CA ASP A 301 -16.48 -30.43 -30.99
C ASP A 301 -17.90 -30.44 -30.37
N ARG A 302 -18.22 -29.50 -29.48
CA ARG A 302 -19.52 -29.40 -28.77
C ARG A 302 -20.45 -28.32 -29.32
N VAL A 303 -20.00 -27.48 -30.25
CA VAL A 303 -20.80 -26.37 -30.79
C VAL A 303 -21.11 -26.63 -32.27
N ASP A 304 -22.37 -26.44 -32.65
CA ASP A 304 -22.79 -26.49 -34.05
C ASP A 304 -22.37 -25.20 -34.78
N GLY A 305 -21.37 -25.23 -35.66
CA GLY A 305 -20.97 -24.05 -36.44
C GLY A 305 -19.55 -24.10 -37.01
N ASP A 306 -19.10 -22.97 -37.56
CA ASP A 306 -17.72 -22.79 -38.06
C ASP A 306 -16.74 -22.35 -36.95
N ALA A 307 -16.90 -22.92 -35.75
CA ALA A 307 -15.98 -22.70 -34.64
C ALA A 307 -14.60 -23.34 -34.89
N SER A 308 -14.47 -24.14 -35.96
CA SER A 308 -13.21 -24.71 -36.45
C SER A 308 -12.13 -23.66 -36.72
N THR A 309 -12.55 -22.45 -37.09
CA THR A 309 -11.71 -21.27 -37.30
C THR A 309 -10.93 -20.85 -36.05
N ALA A 310 -11.48 -21.02 -34.84
CA ALA A 310 -10.78 -20.67 -33.59
C ALA A 310 -9.50 -21.50 -33.41
N VAL A 311 -9.56 -22.81 -33.68
CA VAL A 311 -8.38 -23.69 -33.59
C VAL A 311 -7.35 -23.35 -34.67
N GLU A 312 -7.78 -22.96 -35.87
CA GLU A 312 -6.89 -22.53 -36.95
C GLU A 312 -6.17 -21.22 -36.64
N HIS A 313 -6.90 -20.22 -36.13
CA HIS A 313 -6.31 -18.97 -35.66
C HIS A 313 -5.35 -19.20 -34.50
N LEU A 314 -5.69 -20.06 -33.54
CA LEU A 314 -4.79 -20.39 -32.44
C LEU A 314 -3.51 -21.10 -32.90
N ARG A 315 -3.62 -22.02 -33.86
CA ARG A 315 -2.44 -22.66 -34.48
C ARG A 315 -1.57 -21.62 -35.17
N THR A 316 -2.17 -20.65 -35.85
CA THR A 316 -1.45 -19.52 -36.46
C THR A 316 -0.70 -18.72 -35.40
N VAL A 317 -1.36 -18.33 -34.29
CA VAL A 317 -0.73 -17.63 -33.16
C VAL A 317 0.43 -18.45 -32.58
N ARG A 318 0.23 -19.76 -32.39
CA ARG A 318 1.29 -20.66 -31.92
C ARG A 318 2.46 -20.72 -32.91
N ASP A 319 2.20 -20.80 -34.20
CA ASP A 319 3.23 -20.91 -35.22
C ASP A 319 4.05 -19.61 -35.34
N LEU A 320 3.43 -18.45 -35.11
CA LEU A 320 4.15 -17.17 -34.99
C LEU A 320 5.20 -17.20 -33.87
N THR A 321 4.98 -17.92 -32.76
CA THR A 321 6.00 -18.06 -31.69
C THR A 321 7.27 -18.77 -32.13
N ARG A 322 7.28 -19.38 -33.32
CA ARG A 322 8.47 -20.03 -33.91
C ARG A 322 9.16 -19.16 -34.94
N ASP A 323 8.60 -18.00 -35.28
CA ASP A 323 9.24 -17.02 -36.14
C ASP A 323 10.37 -16.33 -35.36
N ASP A 324 11.54 -16.21 -35.99
CA ASP A 324 12.70 -15.53 -35.42
C ASP A 324 12.39 -14.03 -35.15
N ASP A 325 11.46 -13.44 -35.92
CA ASP A 325 11.02 -12.04 -35.75
C ASP A 325 10.01 -11.84 -34.61
N PHE A 326 9.48 -12.91 -34.01
CA PHE A 326 8.40 -12.82 -33.01
C PHE A 326 8.76 -11.90 -31.85
N GLU A 327 9.93 -12.09 -31.23
CA GLU A 327 10.31 -11.29 -30.05
C GLU A 327 10.56 -9.82 -30.41
N ARG A 328 11.04 -9.53 -31.62
CA ARG A 328 11.20 -8.16 -32.12
C ARG A 328 9.82 -7.49 -32.28
N VAL A 329 8.88 -8.15 -32.95
CA VAL A 329 7.52 -7.63 -33.16
C VAL A 329 6.76 -7.52 -31.83
N ARG A 330 6.93 -8.49 -30.94
CA ARG A 330 6.36 -8.47 -29.59
C ARG A 330 6.89 -7.30 -28.78
N ARG A 331 8.21 -7.08 -28.73
CA ARG A 331 8.80 -5.95 -27.99
C ARG A 331 8.28 -4.61 -28.51
N ALA A 332 8.14 -4.47 -29.83
CA ALA A 332 7.51 -3.29 -30.43
C ALA A 332 6.04 -3.11 -30.03
N ALA A 333 5.28 -4.20 -29.94
CA ALA A 333 3.89 -4.16 -29.46
C ALA A 333 3.81 -3.73 -27.99
N VAL A 334 4.69 -4.26 -27.13
CA VAL A 334 4.81 -3.86 -25.72
C VAL A 334 5.14 -2.37 -25.61
N ALA A 335 6.19 -1.92 -26.28
CA ALA A 335 6.59 -0.52 -26.24
C ALA A 335 5.49 0.43 -26.76
N ARG A 336 4.69 0.03 -27.76
CA ARG A 336 3.58 0.85 -28.27
C ARG A 336 2.37 0.91 -27.35
N GLU A 337 2.08 -0.13 -26.58
CA GLU A 337 0.95 -0.15 -25.63
C GLU A 337 1.34 0.50 -24.29
N GLU A 338 2.60 0.39 -23.87
CA GLU A 338 3.07 0.91 -22.58
C GLU A 338 3.65 2.32 -22.64
N LEU A 339 4.22 2.76 -23.77
CA LEU A 339 4.76 4.11 -23.92
C LEU A 339 3.81 5.03 -24.68
N THR A 340 3.55 6.19 -24.09
CA THR A 340 2.91 7.32 -24.76
C THR A 340 3.79 7.91 -25.87
N ASP A 341 3.21 8.72 -26.76
CA ASP A 341 3.95 9.44 -27.81
C ASP A 341 5.08 10.30 -27.24
N GLU A 342 4.81 10.98 -26.12
CA GLU A 342 5.79 11.84 -25.42
C GLU A 342 6.93 11.02 -24.80
N GLU A 343 6.60 9.88 -24.18
CA GLU A 343 7.61 8.97 -23.63
C GLU A 343 8.49 8.36 -24.72
N ARG A 344 7.94 8.07 -25.91
CA ARG A 344 8.72 7.59 -27.05
C ARG A 344 9.69 8.63 -27.59
N GLU A 345 9.25 9.89 -27.68
CA GLU A 345 10.15 11.00 -28.03
C GLU A 345 11.23 11.19 -26.97
N ARG A 346 10.87 11.09 -25.68
CA ARG A 346 11.82 11.17 -24.57
C ARG A 346 12.85 10.04 -24.64
N ALA A 347 12.42 8.80 -24.86
CA ALA A 347 13.28 7.62 -24.94
C ALA A 347 14.32 7.69 -26.06
N ALA A 348 14.04 8.44 -27.13
CA ALA A 348 15.03 8.73 -28.19
C ALA A 348 16.08 9.79 -27.79
N GLY A 349 15.93 10.41 -26.61
CA GLY A 349 16.84 11.38 -26.03
C GLY A 349 17.91 10.77 -25.11
N ASP A 350 18.37 11.53 -24.13
CA ASP A 350 19.49 11.15 -23.23
C ASP A 350 18.99 10.50 -21.93
N VAL A 351 18.02 9.59 -22.03
CA VAL A 351 17.39 8.93 -20.86
C VAL A 351 18.37 8.06 -20.10
N GLU A 352 19.34 7.46 -20.79
CA GLU A 352 20.40 6.66 -20.16
C GLU A 352 21.26 7.50 -19.20
N ALA A 353 21.60 8.74 -19.58
CA ALA A 353 22.33 9.65 -18.70
C ALA A 353 21.46 10.08 -17.49
N GLU A 354 20.19 10.38 -17.72
CA GLU A 354 19.26 10.68 -16.62
C GLU A 354 19.11 9.51 -15.64
N LEU A 355 19.07 8.28 -16.15
CA LEU A 355 19.03 7.06 -15.34
C LEU A 355 20.32 6.86 -14.54
N ALA A 356 21.48 7.10 -15.17
CA ALA A 356 22.77 7.01 -14.49
C ALA A 356 22.86 8.03 -13.34
N ASP A 357 22.44 9.27 -13.57
CA ASP A 357 22.39 10.31 -12.55
C ASP A 357 21.42 9.92 -11.42
N ALA A 358 20.21 9.46 -11.75
CA ALA A 358 19.21 9.05 -10.76
C ALA A 358 19.68 7.85 -9.90
N ARG A 359 20.42 6.90 -10.48
CA ARG A 359 21.01 5.78 -9.73
C ARG A 359 22.15 6.22 -8.82
N ALA A 360 23.01 7.15 -9.26
CA ALA A 360 24.06 7.71 -8.41
C ALA A 360 23.45 8.49 -7.23
N ASP A 361 22.42 9.27 -7.50
CA ASP A 361 21.64 9.98 -6.50
C ASP A 361 20.98 9.01 -5.49
N LEU A 362 20.43 7.90 -5.98
CA LEU A 362 19.82 6.85 -5.17
C LEU A 362 20.85 6.22 -4.22
N GLU A 363 22.00 5.79 -4.75
CA GLU A 363 23.09 5.17 -3.97
C GLU A 363 23.61 6.13 -2.88
N GLU A 364 23.82 7.41 -3.21
CA GLU A 364 24.27 8.41 -2.23
C GLU A 364 23.29 8.54 -1.06
N LEU A 365 21.97 8.53 -1.33
CA LEU A 365 20.96 8.73 -0.31
C LEU A 365 20.71 7.47 0.53
N GLU A 366 20.87 6.28 -0.05
CA GLU A 366 20.87 5.01 0.69
C GLU A 366 22.04 4.96 1.69
N LEU A 367 23.26 5.27 1.22
CA LEU A 367 24.45 5.34 2.08
C LEU A 367 24.28 6.35 3.22
N LEU A 368 23.72 7.53 2.93
CA LEU A 368 23.44 8.54 3.94
C LEU A 368 22.48 8.02 5.02
N LEU A 369 21.38 7.39 4.64
CA LEU A 369 20.37 6.93 5.59
C LEU A 369 20.81 5.70 6.40
N ASP A 370 21.78 4.94 5.90
CA ASP A 370 22.47 3.87 6.61
C ASP A 370 23.50 4.43 7.60
N GLU A 371 24.26 5.47 7.23
CA GLU A 371 25.20 6.16 8.12
C GLU A 371 24.47 6.89 9.27
N TYR A 372 23.28 7.42 8.98
CA TYR A 372 22.44 8.17 9.92
C TYR A 372 21.13 7.42 10.24
N PRO A 373 21.16 6.38 11.09
CA PRO A 373 19.99 5.60 11.46
C PRO A 373 19.00 6.38 12.36
N PRO A 374 17.74 5.93 12.49
CA PRO A 374 16.81 6.51 13.46
C PRO A 374 17.40 6.46 14.89
N ARG A 375 17.19 7.53 15.68
CA ARG A 375 17.85 7.75 16.98
C ARG A 375 16.89 7.79 18.15
#